data_AF-A0A7C3YQ64-F1
#
_entry.id   AF-A0A7C3YQ64-F1
#
_cell.length_a   1.000
_cell.length_b   1.000
_cell.length_c   1.000
_cell.angle_alpha   90.00
_cell.angle_beta   90.00
_cell.angle_gamma   90.00
#
_symmetry.space_group_name_H-M   'P 1'
#
loop_
_entity.id
_entity.type
_entity.pdbx_description
1 polymer ?
#
loop_
_entity_poly.entity_id
_entity_poly.type
_entity_poly.pdbx_seq_one_letter_code
_entity_poly.pdbx_strand_id
1 'polypeptide(L)'
;MIRAGADLVSGLDMDPGLDNFRPPQRQKEILAHLAGRPDRMVTLARHGSTIVGYVVVRQVNPGPPPLYELHGIEVSPAWRGSGLAG
;
A
#
# COMPACT_ATOMS: atom_id res chain seq x y z
N MET A 1 -5.97 0.94 9.06
CA MET A 1 -5.66 0.71 7.63
C MET A 1 -6.75 -0.17 7.01
N ILE A 2 -6.96 -0.13 5.69
CA ILE A 2 -7.98 -0.91 4.97
C ILE A 2 -7.37 -1.73 3.84
N ARG A 3 -7.80 -2.98 3.64
CA ARG A 3 -7.41 -3.76 2.45
C ARG A 3 -8.04 -3.12 1.22
N ALA A 4 -7.24 -2.93 0.17
CA ALA A 4 -7.66 -2.24 -1.03
C ALA A 4 -7.66 -3.16 -2.25
N GLY A 5 -8.68 -2.98 -3.10
CA GLY A 5 -8.70 -3.46 -4.49
C GLY A 5 -8.27 -2.36 -5.45
N ALA A 6 -8.07 -2.71 -6.72
CA ALA A 6 -7.57 -1.82 -7.76
C ALA A 6 -8.44 -0.54 -7.94
N ASP A 7 -9.76 -0.68 -7.92
CA ASP A 7 -10.69 0.44 -8.11
C ASP A 7 -10.60 1.46 -6.96
N LEU A 8 -10.47 0.96 -5.72
CA LEU A 8 -10.30 1.82 -4.56
C LEU A 8 -9.00 2.61 -4.64
N VAL A 9 -7.89 1.96 -5.01
CA VAL A 9 -6.60 2.67 -5.16
C VAL A 9 -6.70 3.74 -6.25
N SER A 10 -7.30 3.41 -7.39
CA SER A 10 -7.42 4.31 -8.54
C SER A 10 -8.25 5.56 -8.22
N GLY A 11 -9.30 5.42 -7.41
CA GLY A 11 -10.19 6.52 -7.02
C GLY A 11 -9.67 7.44 -5.90
N LEU A 12 -8.49 7.18 -5.34
CA LEU A 12 -7.90 7.99 -4.26
C LEU A 12 -6.71 8.81 -4.78
N ASP A 13 -6.44 9.96 -4.18
CA ASP A 13 -5.22 10.72 -4.39
C ASP A 13 -4.06 10.11 -3.60
N MET A 14 -2.81 10.42 -3.98
CA MET A 14 -1.63 9.97 -3.25
C MET A 14 -0.92 11.18 -2.64
N ASP A 15 -0.64 11.11 -1.34
CA ASP A 15 0.11 12.14 -0.64
C ASP A 15 1.49 12.33 -1.29
N PRO A 16 1.92 13.57 -1.56
CA PRO A 16 3.17 13.83 -2.28
C PRO A 16 4.42 13.39 -1.51
N GLY A 17 4.32 13.21 -0.19
CA GLY A 17 5.43 12.70 0.64
C GLY A 17 5.59 11.18 0.63
N LEU A 18 4.80 10.45 -0.16
CA LEU A 18 4.98 9.01 -0.41
C LEU A 18 5.87 8.77 -1.63
N ASP A 19 7.14 9.19 -1.53
CA ASP A 19 8.09 9.26 -2.62
C ASP A 19 9.38 8.43 -2.40
N ASN A 20 9.47 7.63 -1.32
CA ASN A 20 10.70 6.91 -0.99
C ASN A 20 11.05 5.79 -1.98
N PHE A 21 10.03 5.20 -2.62
CA PHE A 21 10.26 4.16 -3.63
C PHE A 21 10.26 4.73 -5.05
N ARG A 22 9.26 5.56 -5.37
CA ARG A 22 8.97 6.11 -6.70
C ARG A 22 8.15 7.40 -6.55
N PRO A 23 8.07 8.24 -7.59
CA PRO A 23 7.15 9.37 -7.59
C PRO A 23 5.71 8.93 -7.24
N PRO A 24 4.95 9.71 -6.46
CA PRO A 24 3.65 9.32 -5.90
C PRO A 24 2.68 8.78 -6.96
N GLN A 25 2.53 9.48 -8.08
CA GLN A 25 1.61 9.04 -9.14
C GLN A 25 2.00 7.67 -9.72
N ARG A 26 3.30 7.43 -9.92
CA ARG A 26 3.78 6.13 -10.40
C ARG A 26 3.59 5.04 -9.35
N GLN A 27 3.80 5.36 -8.07
CA GLN A 27 3.58 4.42 -7.00
C GLN A 27 2.08 4.06 -6.87
N LYS A 28 1.16 5.01 -7.04
CA LYS A 28 -0.28 4.77 -7.10
C LYS A 28 -0.66 3.77 -8.20
N GLU A 29 -0.13 3.94 -9.41
CA GLU A 29 -0.35 3.01 -10.53
C GLU A 29 0.12 1.59 -10.19
N ILE A 30 1.29 1.47 -9.56
CA ILE A 30 1.83 0.17 -9.12
C ILE A 30 0.95 -0.44 -8.03
N LEU A 31 0.51 0.34 -7.05
CA LEU A 31 -0.39 -0.14 -5.99
C LEU A 31 -1.72 -0.62 -6.55
N ALA A 32 -2.31 0.09 -7.51
CA ALA A 32 -3.55 -0.32 -8.17
C ALA A 32 -3.38 -1.63 -8.92
N HIS A 33 -2.28 -1.78 -9.68
CA HIS A 33 -1.94 -3.02 -10.35
C HIS A 33 -1.77 -4.18 -9.37
N LEU A 34 -1.01 -3.98 -8.28
CA LEU A 34 -0.77 -5.01 -7.27
C LEU A 34 -2.04 -5.39 -6.50
N ALA A 35 -2.91 -4.42 -6.21
CA ALA A 35 -4.17 -4.65 -5.50
C ALA A 35 -5.14 -5.55 -6.29
N GLY A 36 -4.99 -5.64 -7.61
CA GLY A 36 -5.76 -6.55 -8.47
C GLY A 36 -5.22 -7.99 -8.53
N ARG A 37 -4.06 -8.28 -7.92
CA ARG A 37 -3.42 -9.59 -8.03
C ARG A 37 -3.79 -10.51 -6.86
N PRO A 38 -4.05 -11.80 -7.10
CA PRO A 38 -4.40 -12.75 -6.03
C PRO A 38 -3.22 -13.07 -5.11
N ASP A 39 -1.98 -13.00 -5.61
CA ASP A 39 -0.75 -13.24 -4.83
C ASP A 39 -0.32 -12.03 -3.99
N ARG A 40 -1.11 -10.95 -3.99
CA ARG A 40 -0.76 -9.67 -3.37
C ARG A 40 -1.86 -9.20 -2.44
N MET A 41 -1.42 -8.51 -1.39
CA MET A 41 -2.29 -7.85 -0.43
C MET A 41 -1.79 -6.42 -0.32
N VAL A 42 -2.65 -5.48 -0.70
CA VAL A 42 -2.40 -4.04 -0.54
C VAL A 42 -3.31 -3.53 0.55
N THR A 43 -2.73 -2.87 1.54
CA THR A 43 -3.48 -2.23 2.63
C THR A 43 -3.09 -0.76 2.68
N LEU A 44 -4.06 0.13 2.79
CA LEU A 44 -3.87 1.58 2.74
C LEU A 44 -4.19 2.23 4.10
N ALA A 45 -3.41 3.24 4.47
CA ALA A 45 -3.83 4.30 5.36
C ALA A 45 -4.30 5.48 4.51
N ARG A 46 -5.47 6.03 4.80
CA ARG A 46 -6.00 7.20 4.08
C ARG A 46 -6.57 8.24 5.05
N HIS A 47 -6.51 9.50 4.63
CA HIS A 47 -7.23 10.61 5.24
C HIS A 47 -8.11 11.23 4.16
N GLY A 48 -9.43 11.17 4.32
CA GLY A 48 -10.36 11.55 3.26
C GLY A 48 -10.13 10.74 1.98
N SER A 49 -9.96 11.41 0.84
CA SER A 49 -9.64 10.80 -0.46
C SER A 49 -8.14 10.59 -0.69
N THR A 50 -7.27 10.89 0.28
CA THR A 50 -5.81 10.84 0.08
C THR A 50 -5.18 9.66 0.80
N ILE A 51 -4.41 8.86 0.08
CA ILE A 51 -3.54 7.80 0.62
C ILE A 51 -2.35 8.47 1.31
N VAL A 52 -2.18 8.19 2.60
CA VAL A 52 -1.11 8.75 3.46
C VAL A 52 -0.12 7.70 3.93
N GLY A 53 -0.37 6.43 3.60
CA GLY A 53 0.53 5.32 3.84
C GLY A 53 0.00 4.04 3.23
N TYR A 54 0.85 3.04 3.08
CA TYR A 54 0.47 1.73 2.55
C TYR A 54 1.41 0.63 3.03
N VAL A 55 0.93 -0.61 2.95
CA VAL A 55 1.75 -1.82 3.04
C VAL A 55 1.36 -2.78 1.92
N VAL A 56 2.36 -3.41 1.32
CA VAL A 56 2.23 -4.45 0.30
C VAL A 56 2.83 -5.73 0.83
N VAL A 57 2.04 -6.80 0.86
CA VAL A 57 2.47 -8.14 1.20
C VAL A 57 2.30 -9.05 -0.01
N ARG A 58 3.27 -9.92 -0.25
CA ARG A 58 3.24 -10.96 -1.27
C ARG A 58 3.13 -12.33 -0.64
N GLN A 59 2.29 -13.19 -1.18
CA GLN A 59 2.36 -14.62 -0.90
C GLN A 59 3.42 -15.26 -1.80
N VAL A 60 4.50 -15.77 -1.20
CA VAL A 60 5.63 -16.39 -1.92
C VAL A 60 5.43 -17.89 -2.07
N ASN A 61 4.88 -18.54 -1.04
CA ASN A 61 4.55 -19.96 -1.05
C ASN A 61 3.14 -20.19 -0.47
N PRO A 62 2.21 -20.81 -1.21
CA PRO A 62 0.90 -21.18 -0.69
C PRO A 62 0.87 -22.50 0.10
N GLY A 63 1.92 -23.32 0.03
CA GLY A 63 2.00 -24.62 0.73
C GLY A 63 2.14 -24.48 2.25
N PRO A 64 1.96 -25.55 3.04
CA PRO A 64 2.06 -25.50 4.50
C PRO A 64 3.52 -25.62 5.01
N PRO A 65 4.02 -24.68 5.84
CA PRO A 65 3.37 -23.42 6.23
C PRO A 65 3.50 -22.37 5.11
N PRO A 66 2.48 -21.51 4.94
CA PRO A 66 2.52 -20.50 3.89
C PRO A 66 3.62 -19.48 4.19
N LEU A 67 4.27 -19.00 3.13
CA LEU A 67 5.32 -17.99 3.23
C LEU A 67 4.83 -16.67 2.63
N TYR A 68 4.96 -15.60 3.41
CA TYR A 68 4.62 -14.24 3.01
C TYR A 68 5.84 -13.32 3.12
N GLU A 69 5.91 -12.34 2.24
CA GLU A 69 6.97 -11.34 2.18
C GLU A 69 6.34 -9.94 2.31
N LEU A 70 6.85 -9.13 3.24
CA LEU A 70 6.53 -7.71 3.31
C LEU A 70 7.35 -6.99 2.23
N HIS A 71 6.70 -6.70 1.12
CA HIS A 71 7.35 -6.17 -0.07
C HIS A 71 7.62 -4.66 0.01
N GLY A 72 6.77 -3.93 0.74
CA GLY A 72 7.00 -2.50 1.00
C GLY A 72 6.02 -1.96 2.01
N ILE A 73 6.49 -1.04 2.85
CA ILE A 73 5.68 -0.27 3.78
C ILE A 73 6.16 1.19 3.74
N GLU A 74 5.22 2.12 3.72
CA GLU A 74 5.55 3.55 3.70
C GLU A 74 4.46 4.35 4.42
N VAL A 75 4.89 5.39 5.14
CA VAL A 75 4.01 6.39 5.76
C VAL A 75 4.55 7.77 5.42
N SER A 76 3.68 8.65 4.94
CA SER A 76 4.02 10.03 4.60
C SER A 76 4.64 10.73 5.81
N PRO A 77 5.71 11.54 5.64
CA PRO A 77 6.39 12.23 6.73
C PRO A 77 5.46 12.96 7.69
N ALA A 78 4.42 13.63 7.18
CA ALA A 78 3.45 14.39 7.97
C ALA A 78 2.59 13.51 8.90
N TRP A 79 2.58 12.20 8.66
CA TRP A 79 1.75 11.22 9.38
C TRP A 79 2.57 10.27 10.25
N ARG A 80 3.89 10.43 10.32
CA ARG A 80 4.74 9.60 11.20
C ARG A 80 4.45 9.92 12.67
N GLY A 81 4.59 8.93 13.55
CA GLY A 81 4.28 9.07 14.98
C GLY A 81 2.78 9.04 15.32
N SER A 82 1.89 8.95 14.32
CA SER A 82 0.43 8.83 14.52
C SER A 82 -0.05 7.41 14.89
N GLY A 83 0.86 6.43 14.95
CA GLY A 83 0.53 5.02 15.17
C GLY A 83 0.06 4.25 13.93
N LEU A 84 0.09 4.86 12.73
CA LEU A 84 -0.34 4.18 11.49
C LEU A 84 0.48 2.93 11.10
N ALA A 85 1.72 2.83 11.58
CA ALA A 85 2.62 1.69 11.38
C ALA A 85 3.17 1.16 12.71
N GLY A 86 2.41 1.34 13.80
CA GLY A 86 2.74 0.82 15.13
C GLY A 86 2.29 -0.61 15.36
#